data_AF-A0AAW5LJ28-F1
#
_entry.id   AF-A0AAW5LJ28-F1
#
_cell.length_a   1.000
_cell.length_b   1.000
_cell.length_c   1.000
_cell.angle_alpha   90.00
_cell.angle_beta   90.00
_cell.angle_gamma   90.00
#
_symmetry.space_group_name_H-M   'P 1'
#
loop_
_entity.id
_entity.type
_entity.pdbx_description
1 polymer ?
#
loop_
_entity_poly.entity_id
_entity_poly.type
_entity_poly.pdbx_seq_one_letter_code
_entity_poly.pdbx_strand_id
1 'polypeptide(L)'
;MVKKLNGKGSLAMLFEIYRYLNNKKRTPSENVIYKMINDQYKTTFETSPTYYYRLYEEKAKVNISTFTGRVKRGWSLEKALTTERLSYGATPMNSVEKMNETEKDIIRFIENKLPLNPRQLKYIESNPAFAQKMKKEGIC
;
A
#
# COMPACT_ATOMS: atom_id res chain seq x y z
N MET A 1 19.38 -37.67 22.47
CA MET A 1 18.31 -37.26 21.53
C MET A 1 17.50 -36.14 22.16
N VAL A 2 17.69 -34.89 21.72
CA VAL A 2 16.86 -33.76 22.18
C VAL A 2 15.47 -33.92 21.55
N LYS A 3 14.45 -34.20 22.37
CA LYS A 3 13.05 -34.27 21.92
C LYS A 3 12.69 -32.92 21.30
N LYS A 4 12.46 -32.88 19.98
CA LYS A 4 11.91 -31.70 19.31
C LYS A 4 10.51 -31.45 19.87
N LEU A 5 10.29 -30.25 20.39
CA LEU A 5 8.97 -29.78 20.85
C LEU A 5 8.08 -29.57 19.61
N ASN A 6 7.36 -30.61 19.20
CA ASN A 6 6.59 -30.64 17.95
C ASN A 6 5.17 -30.05 18.05
N GLY A 7 4.86 -29.29 19.10
CA GLY A 7 3.55 -28.65 19.26
C GLY A 7 3.48 -27.27 18.59
N LYS A 8 2.37 -26.96 17.89
CA LYS A 8 2.10 -25.60 17.40
C LYS A 8 2.09 -24.56 18.53
N GLY A 9 1.57 -24.94 19.71
CA GLY A 9 1.60 -24.11 20.92
C GLY A 9 3.02 -23.86 21.46
N SER A 10 3.91 -24.86 21.38
CA SER A 10 5.30 -24.68 21.83
C SER A 10 6.11 -23.77 20.91
N LEU A 11 5.87 -23.80 19.59
CA LEU A 11 6.57 -22.92 18.65
C LEU A 11 6.19 -21.44 18.85
N ALA A 12 4.90 -21.15 19.07
CA ALA A 12 4.44 -19.80 19.36
C ALA A 12 5.07 -19.25 20.66
N MET A 13 5.11 -20.08 21.71
CA MET A 13 5.77 -19.70 22.97
C MET A 13 7.27 -19.44 22.78
N LEU A 14 7.98 -20.31 22.06
CA LEU A 14 9.40 -20.13 21.73
C LEU A 14 9.63 -18.84 20.94
N PHE A 15 8.73 -18.51 20.02
CA PHE A 15 8.80 -17.25 19.26
C PHE A 15 8.64 -16.03 20.17
N GLU A 16 7.69 -16.02 21.11
CA GLU A 16 7.54 -14.88 22.03
C GLU A 16 8.77 -14.69 22.90
N ILE A 17 9.34 -15.79 23.43
CA ILE A 17 10.59 -15.74 24.19
C ILE A 17 11.72 -15.19 23.32
N TYR A 18 11.88 -15.71 22.10
CA TYR A 18 12.89 -15.25 21.16
C TYR A 18 12.74 -13.75 20.86
N ARG A 19 11.53 -13.29 20.51
CA ARG A 19 11.22 -11.89 20.21
C ARG A 19 11.53 -10.98 21.39
N TYR A 20 11.10 -11.37 22.59
CA TYR A 20 11.37 -10.61 23.81
C TYR A 20 12.87 -10.48 24.07
N LEU A 21 13.62 -11.58 23.99
CA LEU A 21 15.06 -11.59 24.19
C LEU A 21 15.83 -10.84 23.10
N ASN A 22 15.30 -10.79 21.87
CA ASN A 22 15.90 -10.08 20.76
C ASN A 22 15.81 -8.54 20.92
N ASN A 23 14.74 -8.05 21.54
CA ASN A 23 14.46 -6.61 21.66
C ASN A 23 14.97 -5.98 22.96
N LYS A 24 15.73 -6.72 23.79
CA LYS A 24 16.31 -6.24 25.04
C LYS A 24 17.81 -6.51 25.14
N LYS A 25 18.46 -5.78 26.05
CA LYS A 25 19.79 -6.17 26.53
C LYS A 25 19.64 -7.43 27.40
N ARG A 26 20.36 -8.48 27.03
CA ARG A 26 20.29 -9.80 27.66
C ARG A 26 21.32 -9.94 28.78
N THR A 27 20.96 -10.65 29.84
CA THR A 27 21.92 -11.17 30.83
C THR A 27 22.70 -12.37 30.25
N PRO A 28 23.79 -12.83 30.90
CA PRO A 28 24.52 -14.01 30.45
C PRO A 28 23.65 -15.27 30.35
N SER A 29 22.75 -15.49 31.32
CA SER A 29 21.84 -16.65 31.34
C SER A 29 20.78 -16.57 30.23
N GLU A 30 20.18 -15.38 30.03
CA GLU A 30 19.25 -15.14 28.93
C GLU A 30 19.91 -15.33 27.56
N ASN A 31 21.19 -14.99 27.43
CA ASN A 31 21.92 -15.18 26.19
C ASN A 31 22.11 -16.65 25.82
N VAL A 32 22.25 -17.54 26.81
CA VAL A 32 22.29 -18.99 26.58
C VAL A 32 20.95 -19.46 26.01
N ILE A 33 19.84 -19.05 26.63
CA ILE A 33 18.49 -19.40 26.15
C ILE A 33 18.26 -18.86 24.74
N TYR A 34 18.62 -17.60 24.50
CA TYR A 34 18.52 -16.99 23.17
C TYR A 34 19.30 -17.78 22.13
N LYS A 35 20.56 -18.14 22.40
CA LYS A 35 21.39 -18.92 21.46
C LYS A 35 20.76 -20.26 21.14
N MET A 36 20.27 -20.98 22.15
CA MET A 36 19.58 -22.26 21.94
C MET A 36 18.36 -22.13 21.01
N ILE A 37 17.53 -21.11 21.22
CA ILE A 37 16.35 -20.89 20.36
C ILE A 37 16.76 -20.42 18.97
N ASN A 38 17.73 -19.50 18.88
CA ASN A 38 18.26 -18.97 17.64
C ASN A 38 18.82 -20.08 16.76
N ASP A 39 19.70 -20.92 17.29
CA ASP A 39 20.40 -21.94 16.51
C ASP A 39 19.44 -23.00 15.95
N GLN A 40 18.33 -23.24 16.64
CA GLN A 40 17.35 -24.24 16.25
C GLN A 40 16.19 -23.69 15.40
N TYR A 41 15.77 -22.44 15.62
CA TYR A 41 14.50 -21.91 15.07
C TYR A 41 14.62 -20.59 14.31
N LYS A 42 15.80 -19.95 14.27
CA LYS A 42 15.99 -18.67 13.56
C LYS A 42 15.46 -18.72 12.14
N THR A 43 15.85 -19.74 11.36
CA THR A 43 15.40 -19.89 9.97
C THR A 43 13.87 -19.96 9.90
N THR A 44 13.23 -20.76 10.76
CA THR A 44 11.76 -20.87 10.82
C THR A 44 11.09 -19.52 11.07
N PHE A 45 11.65 -18.70 11.96
CA PHE A 45 11.11 -17.37 12.27
C PHE A 45 11.35 -16.35 11.15
N GLU A 46 12.52 -16.40 10.51
CA GLU A 46 12.88 -15.46 9.44
C GLU A 46 12.26 -15.81 8.09
N THR A 47 11.97 -17.08 7.79
CA THR A 47 11.36 -17.48 6.52
C THR A 47 9.83 -17.47 6.56
N SER A 48 9.23 -17.60 7.75
CA SER A 48 7.78 -17.52 7.91
C SER A 48 7.31 -16.07 7.79
N PRO A 49 6.41 -15.72 6.86
CA PRO A 49 5.92 -14.35 6.72
C PRO A 49 5.31 -13.80 8.01
N THR A 50 4.58 -14.65 8.75
CA THR A 50 3.92 -14.26 10.01
C THR A 50 4.95 -13.90 11.10
N TYR A 51 5.96 -14.76 11.29
CA TYR A 51 6.97 -14.51 12.32
C TYR A 51 7.91 -13.37 11.93
N TYR A 52 8.30 -13.31 10.66
CA TYR A 52 9.12 -12.22 10.11
C TYR A 52 8.47 -10.86 10.35
N TYR A 53 7.19 -10.71 9.99
CA TYR A 53 6.46 -9.46 10.23
C TYR A 53 6.48 -9.05 11.69
N ARG A 54 6.19 -9.98 12.61
CA ARG A 54 6.14 -9.71 14.05
C ARG A 54 7.52 -9.41 14.66
N LEU A 55 8.58 -9.99 14.11
CA LEU A 55 9.95 -9.74 14.54
C LEU A 55 10.42 -8.32 14.14
N TYR A 56 9.97 -7.82 12.99
CA TYR A 56 10.37 -6.52 12.44
C TYR A 56 9.23 -5.51 12.39
N GLU A 57 8.21 -5.68 13.23
CA GLU A 57 6.98 -4.87 13.24
C GLU A 57 7.28 -3.38 13.41
N GLU A 58 8.25 -3.03 14.25
CA GLU A 58 8.67 -1.64 14.49
C GLU A 58 9.23 -0.94 13.23
N LYS A 59 9.74 -1.72 12.27
CA LYS A 59 10.28 -1.22 11.00
C LYS A 59 9.23 -1.22 9.87
N ALA A 60 8.05 -1.77 10.13
CA ALA A 60 7.05 -1.97 9.09
C ALA A 60 6.47 -0.63 8.61
N LYS A 61 6.44 -0.46 7.29
CA LYS A 61 5.79 0.69 6.62
C LYS A 61 4.37 0.39 6.19
N VAL A 62 3.92 -0.86 6.37
CA VAL A 62 2.58 -1.32 6.02
C VAL A 62 2.06 -2.29 7.07
N ASN A 63 0.73 -2.42 7.15
CA ASN A 63 0.10 -3.39 8.02
C ASN A 63 0.30 -4.84 7.55
N ILE A 64 0.05 -5.79 8.44
CA ILE A 64 0.23 -7.23 8.19
C ILE A 64 -0.58 -7.75 7.00
N SER A 65 -1.77 -7.20 6.76
CA SER A 65 -2.63 -7.60 5.64
C SER A 65 -1.98 -7.24 4.30
N THR A 66 -1.49 -6.00 4.20
CA THR A 66 -0.78 -5.49 3.00
C THR A 66 0.51 -6.25 2.79
N PHE A 67 1.29 -6.46 3.84
CA PHE A 67 2.51 -7.27 3.81
C PHE A 67 2.24 -8.69 3.29
N THR A 68 1.26 -9.39 3.87
CA THR A 68 0.89 -10.76 3.48
C THR A 68 0.44 -10.80 2.02
N GLY A 69 -0.34 -9.79 1.58
CA GLY A 69 -0.74 -9.65 0.20
C GLY A 69 0.43 -9.47 -0.77
N ARG A 70 1.48 -8.74 -0.37
CA ARG A 70 2.69 -8.57 -1.19
C ARG A 70 3.52 -9.85 -1.26
N VAL A 71 3.70 -10.53 -0.14
CA VAL A 71 4.42 -11.82 -0.10
C VAL A 71 3.73 -12.87 -0.98
N LYS A 72 2.40 -12.96 -0.93
CA LYS A 72 1.62 -13.85 -1.83
C LYS A 72 1.79 -13.52 -3.31
N ARG A 73 2.16 -12.28 -3.65
CA ARG A 73 2.49 -11.82 -5.01
C ARG A 73 3.98 -11.98 -5.34
N GLY A 74 4.74 -12.73 -4.53
CA GLY A 74 6.14 -13.05 -4.78
C GLY A 74 7.13 -11.95 -4.35
N TRP A 75 6.70 -10.96 -3.56
CA TRP A 75 7.65 -9.98 -3.02
C TRP A 75 8.53 -10.62 -1.95
N SER A 76 9.80 -10.22 -1.90
CA SER A 76 10.67 -10.58 -0.77
C SER A 76 10.10 -9.99 0.53
N LEU A 77 10.36 -10.67 1.65
CA LEU A 77 9.82 -10.29 2.97
C LEU A 77 10.22 -8.86 3.34
N GLU A 78 11.50 -8.51 3.19
CA GLU A 78 12.00 -7.16 3.46
C GLU A 78 11.29 -6.11 2.59
N LYS A 79 11.24 -6.32 1.27
CA LYS A 79 10.58 -5.39 0.33
C LYS A 79 9.10 -5.25 0.64
N ALA A 80 8.43 -6.35 0.97
CA ALA A 80 7.02 -6.37 1.33
C ALA A 80 6.73 -5.56 2.61
N LEU A 81 7.66 -5.55 3.56
CA LEU A 81 7.56 -4.88 4.86
C LEU A 81 7.84 -3.38 4.77
N THR A 82 8.84 -2.97 3.99
CA THR A 82 9.40 -1.60 4.00
C THR A 82 8.89 -0.69 2.89
N THR A 83 8.28 -1.23 1.83
CA THR A 83 7.75 -0.40 0.75
C THR A 83 6.49 0.33 1.23
N GLU A 84 6.45 1.65 1.20
CA GLU A 84 5.24 2.39 1.60
C GLU A 84 4.06 2.09 0.67
N ARG A 85 2.84 2.25 1.17
CA ARG A 85 1.65 2.16 0.31
C ARG A 85 1.60 3.45 -0.51
N LEU A 86 1.56 3.34 -1.83
CA LEU A 86 1.22 4.48 -2.68
C LEU A 86 -0.17 4.97 -2.28
N SER A 87 -0.22 6.11 -1.60
CA SER A 87 -1.47 6.82 -1.35
C SER A 87 -1.93 7.37 -2.69
N TYR A 88 -3.07 6.90 -3.20
CA TYR A 88 -3.74 7.47 -4.38
C TYR A 88 -4.35 8.86 -4.09
N GLY A 89 -3.69 9.67 -3.25
CA GLY A 89 -4.09 11.03 -2.89
C GLY A 89 -2.93 12.02 -2.76
N ALA A 90 -1.70 11.63 -3.14
CA ALA A 90 -0.50 12.47 -2.98
C ALA A 90 0.22 12.76 -4.32
N THR A 91 -0.53 12.88 -5.43
CA THR A 91 -0.02 13.66 -6.55
C THR A 91 -0.05 15.14 -6.14
N PRO A 92 1.08 15.89 -6.18
CA PRO A 92 0.98 17.34 -6.24
C PRO A 92 0.16 17.62 -7.49
N MET A 93 -0.98 18.30 -7.31
CA MET A 93 -1.79 18.79 -8.41
C MET A 93 -0.94 19.86 -9.12
N ASN A 94 -0.04 19.43 -10.00
CA ASN A 94 0.42 20.29 -11.06
C ASN A 94 -0.85 20.72 -11.78
N SER A 95 -1.08 22.04 -11.76
CA SER A 95 -2.24 22.77 -12.25
C SER A 95 -2.40 22.59 -13.75
N VAL A 96 -2.76 21.38 -14.18
CA VAL A 96 -3.44 21.17 -15.44
C VAL A 96 -4.86 21.63 -15.17
N GLU A 97 -5.26 22.77 -15.71
CA GLU A 97 -6.66 23.19 -15.72
C GLU A 97 -7.49 22.01 -16.23
N LYS A 98 -8.18 21.33 -15.31
CA LYS A 98 -9.04 20.21 -15.64
C LYS A 98 -10.26 20.79 -16.34
N MET A 99 -10.18 20.89 -17.67
CA MET A 99 -11.36 21.12 -18.50
C MET A 99 -12.37 20.02 -18.15
N ASN A 100 -13.54 20.43 -17.66
CA ASN A 100 -14.58 19.52 -17.20
C ASN A 100 -14.91 18.51 -18.31
N GLU A 101 -15.11 17.24 -17.96
CA GLU A 101 -15.45 16.18 -18.95
C GLU A 101 -16.65 16.60 -19.83
N THR A 102 -17.62 17.29 -19.23
CA THR A 102 -18.77 17.90 -19.93
C THR A 102 -18.36 18.93 -20.99
N GLU A 103 -17.36 19.77 -20.75
CA GLU A 103 -16.88 20.80 -21.70
C GLU A 103 -16.16 20.16 -22.89
N LYS A 104 -15.33 19.14 -22.63
CA LYS A 104 -14.66 18.38 -23.69
C LYS A 104 -15.67 17.71 -24.62
N ASP A 105 -16.69 17.10 -24.02
CA ASP A 105 -17.74 16.44 -24.79
C ASP A 105 -18.56 17.45 -25.59
N ILE A 106 -18.87 18.63 -25.03
CA ILE A 106 -19.55 19.69 -25.78
C ILE A 106 -18.72 20.14 -26.98
N ILE A 107 -17.44 20.46 -26.78
CA ILE A 107 -16.53 20.89 -27.85
C ILE A 107 -16.44 19.82 -28.94
N ARG A 108 -16.21 18.54 -28.55
CA ARG A 108 -16.14 17.42 -29.50
C ARG A 108 -17.40 17.31 -30.35
N PHE A 109 -18.57 17.48 -29.76
CA PHE A 109 -19.82 17.40 -30.50
C PHE A 109 -19.95 18.54 -31.50
N ILE A 110 -19.60 19.77 -31.11
CA ILE A 110 -19.67 20.93 -32.00
C ILE A 110 -18.68 20.79 -33.17
N GLU A 111 -17.42 20.44 -32.90
CA GLU A 111 -16.38 20.25 -33.94
C GLU A 111 -16.78 19.18 -34.97
N ASN A 112 -17.43 18.11 -34.50
CA ASN A 112 -17.92 17.03 -35.35
C ASN A 112 -19.32 17.29 -35.94
N LYS A 113 -19.90 18.48 -35.73
CA LYS A 113 -21.24 18.88 -36.21
C LYS A 113 -22.35 17.93 -35.73
N LEU A 114 -22.21 17.41 -34.52
CA LEU A 114 -23.17 16.53 -33.86
C LEU A 114 -24.19 17.35 -33.03
N PRO A 115 -25.44 16.89 -32.93
CA PRO A 115 -26.45 17.57 -32.12
C PRO A 115 -26.13 17.44 -30.62
N LEU A 116 -26.21 18.56 -29.90
CA LEU A 116 -26.03 18.59 -28.44
C LEU A 116 -27.27 18.08 -27.71
N ASN A 117 -27.07 17.37 -26.61
CA ASN A 117 -28.15 16.88 -25.77
C ASN A 117 -28.67 17.97 -24.80
N PRO A 118 -29.87 17.82 -24.21
CA PRO A 118 -30.45 18.83 -23.32
C PRO A 118 -29.59 19.19 -22.11
N ARG A 119 -28.81 18.24 -21.59
CA ARG A 119 -27.89 18.48 -20.46
C ARG A 119 -26.71 19.36 -20.87
N GLN A 120 -26.16 19.15 -22.06
CA GLN A 120 -25.08 19.94 -22.64
C GLN A 120 -25.55 21.37 -22.93
N LEU A 121 -26.74 21.52 -23.50
CA LEU A 121 -27.36 22.84 -23.72
C LEU A 121 -27.55 23.59 -22.41
N LYS A 122 -28.17 22.94 -21.41
CA LYS A 122 -28.35 23.52 -20.06
C LYS A 122 -27.02 23.91 -19.41
N TYR A 123 -25.96 23.13 -19.65
CA TYR A 123 -24.63 23.46 -19.15
C TYR A 123 -24.08 24.75 -19.79
N ILE A 124 -24.20 24.90 -21.11
CA ILE A 124 -23.78 26.11 -21.84
C ILE A 124 -24.56 27.34 -21.31
N GLU A 125 -25.87 27.20 -21.15
CA GLU A 125 -26.74 28.27 -20.63
C GLU A 125 -26.37 28.68 -19.20
N SER A 126 -26.05 27.69 -18.35
CA SER A 126 -25.72 27.93 -16.94
C SER A 126 -24.27 28.42 -16.74
N ASN A 127 -23.41 28.34 -17.78
CA ASN A 127 -21.98 28.66 -17.68
C ASN A 127 -21.56 29.67 -18.78
N PRO A 128 -21.86 30.98 -18.60
CA PRO A 128 -21.58 32.00 -19.62
C PRO A 128 -20.09 32.18 -19.92
N ALA A 129 -19.20 31.92 -18.94
CA ALA A 129 -17.76 31.97 -19.15
C ALA A 129 -17.27 30.93 -20.16
N PHE A 130 -17.83 29.71 -20.12
CA PHE A 130 -17.54 28.65 -21.08
C PHE A 130 -18.05 29.02 -22.48
N ALA A 131 -19.27 29.55 -22.57
CA ALA A 131 -19.84 30.00 -23.85
C ALA A 131 -19.00 31.12 -24.50
N GLN A 132 -18.53 32.09 -23.72
CA GLN A 132 -17.65 33.16 -24.20
C GLN A 132 -16.28 32.63 -24.64
N LYS A 133 -15.73 31.65 -23.92
CA LYS A 133 -14.48 30.98 -24.30
C LYS A 133 -14.60 30.29 -25.65
N MET A 134 -15.66 29.51 -25.88
CA MET A 134 -15.88 28.84 -27.16
C MET A 134 -16.01 29.82 -28.34
N LYS A 135 -16.67 30.97 -28.14
CA LYS A 135 -16.74 32.04 -29.15
C LYS A 135 -15.37 32.65 -29.46
N LYS A 136 -14.53 32.89 -28.45
CA LYS A 136 -13.17 33.42 -28.64
C LYS A 136 -12.26 32.44 -29.38
N GLU A 137 -12.47 31.14 -29.17
CA GLU A 137 -11.72 30.06 -29.81
C GLU A 137 -12.26 29.68 -31.20
N GLY A 138 -13.35 30.31 -31.67
CA GLY A 138 -13.94 30.06 -32.99
C GLY A 138 -14.68 28.72 -33.10
N ILE A 139 -14.99 28.10 -31.96
CA ILE A 139 -15.71 26.82 -31.89
C ILE A 139 -17.22 27.03 -32.08
N CYS A 140 -17.74 28.24 -31.80
CA CYS A 140 -19.16 28.56 -31.88
C CYS A 140 -19.42 30.00 -32.37
#